data_AF-A0A9E3BD51-F1
#
_entry.id   AF-A0A9E3BD51-F1
#
_cell.length_a   1.000
_cell.length_b   1.000
_cell.length_c   1.000
_cell.angle_alpha   90.00
_cell.angle_beta   90.00
_cell.angle_gamma   90.00
#
_symmetry.space_group_name_H-M   'P 1'
#
loop_
_entity.id
_entity.type
_entity.pdbx_description
1 polymer ?
#
loop_
_entity_poly.entity_id
_entity_poly.type
_entity_poly.pdbx_seq_one_letter_code
_entity_poly.pdbx_strand_id
1 'polypeptide(L)'
;MPPLSPADKLADPPPPRVAADHPGVNELFAVLAYGEVVAFYRLTEEARMAPDLRGRISMASMAAAEMGHYELLRDALESRGVDVLPTISKYASALDSYHRLTTPSTWLEALVKTYIGDALAADFYLEIADGLPDEVADVVRATMSETGHSQFVVAEVRAAVTKSSKQRSRL
;
A
#
# COMPACT_ATOMS: atom_id res chain seq x y z
N MET A 1 50.00 -18.06 21.74
CA MET A 1 49.02 -17.53 20.78
C MET A 1 48.07 -16.62 21.53
N PRO A 2 47.89 -15.35 21.12
CA PRO A 2 46.86 -14.50 21.72
C PRO A 2 45.47 -15.00 21.27
N PRO A 3 44.42 -14.91 22.11
CA PRO A 3 43.07 -15.29 21.73
C PRO A 3 42.49 -14.26 20.75
N LEU A 4 41.72 -14.73 19.76
CA LEU A 4 41.04 -13.91 18.77
C LEU A 4 39.99 -12.99 19.45
N SER A 5 39.92 -11.74 18.97
CA SER A 5 38.98 -10.72 19.44
C SER A 5 37.52 -11.11 19.11
N PRO A 6 36.51 -10.77 19.95
CA PRO A 6 35.10 -11.13 19.71
C PRO A 6 34.44 -10.40 18.52
N ALA A 7 35.20 -9.69 17.69
CA ALA A 7 34.69 -8.83 16.63
C ALA A 7 34.43 -9.56 15.29
N ASP A 8 34.85 -10.82 15.13
CA ASP A 8 34.56 -11.63 13.93
C ASP A 8 33.35 -12.54 14.14
N LYS A 9 32.25 -12.01 14.69
CA LYS A 9 30.95 -12.60 14.37
C LYS A 9 30.70 -12.25 12.90
N LEU A 10 30.96 -13.21 12.00
CA LEU A 10 30.47 -13.13 10.63
C LEU A 10 28.99 -12.74 10.73
N ALA A 11 28.67 -11.53 10.26
CA ALA A 11 27.29 -11.18 10.00
C ALA A 11 26.74 -12.27 9.08
N ASP A 12 25.53 -12.75 9.36
CA ASP A 12 24.88 -13.68 8.45
C ASP A 12 24.92 -13.08 7.04
N PRO A 13 25.26 -13.89 6.02
CA PRO A 13 25.25 -13.40 4.66
C PRO A 13 23.87 -12.80 4.38
N PRO A 14 23.81 -11.63 3.70
CA PRO A 14 22.53 -11.02 3.40
C PRO A 14 21.65 -12.05 2.69
N PRO A 15 20.34 -12.10 3.01
CA PRO A 15 19.44 -13.06 2.42
C PRO A 15 19.52 -12.99 0.88
N PRO A 16 19.36 -14.12 0.19
CA PRO A 16 19.46 -14.16 -1.27
C PRO A 16 18.45 -13.20 -1.89
N ARG A 17 18.96 -12.20 -2.61
CA ARG A 17 18.13 -11.24 -3.33
C ARG A 17 17.56 -11.89 -4.60
N VAL A 18 16.33 -11.53 -4.92
CA VAL A 18 15.72 -11.87 -6.21
C VAL A 18 16.56 -11.26 -7.34
N ALA A 19 16.71 -11.95 -8.46
CA ALA A 19 17.38 -11.38 -9.64
C ALA A 19 16.53 -10.29 -10.29
N ALA A 20 17.15 -9.25 -10.84
CA ALA A 20 16.46 -8.10 -11.45
C ALA A 20 15.53 -8.49 -12.61
N ASP A 21 15.92 -9.50 -13.38
CA ASP A 21 15.17 -10.05 -14.52
C ASP A 21 14.15 -11.13 -14.12
N HIS A 22 14.03 -11.43 -12.82
CA HIS A 22 13.11 -12.47 -12.36
C HIS A 22 11.66 -12.09 -12.71
N PRO A 23 10.86 -13.00 -13.31
CA PRO A 23 9.51 -12.70 -13.77
C PRO A 23 8.57 -12.27 -12.64
N GLY A 24 8.85 -12.70 -11.40
CA GLY A 24 8.10 -12.28 -10.21
C GLY A 24 8.13 -10.77 -9.93
N VAL A 25 9.11 -10.03 -10.44
CA VAL A 25 9.13 -8.55 -10.35
C VAL A 25 8.00 -7.94 -11.18
N ASN A 26 7.75 -8.47 -12.37
CA ASN A 26 6.66 -8.01 -13.23
C ASN A 26 5.31 -8.32 -12.58
N GLU A 27 5.18 -9.51 -11.97
CA GLU A 27 3.96 -9.90 -11.27
C GLU A 27 3.71 -9.03 -10.03
N LEU A 28 4.76 -8.69 -9.27
CA LEU A 28 4.70 -7.74 -8.18
C LEU A 28 4.19 -6.38 -8.67
N PHE A 29 4.88 -5.75 -9.63
CA PHE A 29 4.45 -4.43 -10.13
C PHE A 29 3.04 -4.45 -10.70
N ALA A 30 2.63 -5.55 -11.34
CA ALA A 30 1.30 -5.66 -11.91
C ALA A 30 0.19 -5.75 -10.85
N VAL A 31 0.39 -6.51 -9.77
CA VAL A 31 -0.60 -6.56 -8.67
C VAL A 31 -0.70 -5.22 -7.96
N LEU A 32 0.43 -4.53 -7.76
CA LEU A 32 0.43 -3.19 -7.17
C LEU A 32 -0.29 -2.20 -8.06
N ALA A 33 0.05 -2.15 -9.35
CA ALA A 33 -0.54 -1.20 -10.30
C ALA A 33 -2.07 -1.34 -10.38
N TYR A 34 -2.59 -2.56 -10.41
CA TYR A 34 -4.04 -2.75 -10.36
C TYR A 34 -4.62 -2.33 -9.00
N GLY A 35 -3.92 -2.66 -7.91
CA GLY A 35 -4.27 -2.24 -6.55
C GLY A 35 -4.46 -0.74 -6.44
N GLU A 36 -3.51 0.04 -6.95
CA GLU A 36 -3.57 1.51 -6.92
C GLU A 36 -4.78 2.08 -7.67
N VAL A 37 -5.10 1.51 -8.85
CA VAL A 37 -6.29 1.92 -9.62
C VAL A 37 -7.56 1.65 -8.83
N VAL A 38 -7.67 0.48 -8.20
CA VAL A 38 -8.87 0.16 -7.41
C VAL A 38 -8.93 1.03 -6.15
N ALA A 39 -7.80 1.26 -5.48
CA ALA A 39 -7.71 2.13 -4.31
C ALA A 39 -8.20 3.54 -4.65
N PHE A 40 -7.76 4.14 -5.77
CA PHE A 40 -8.25 5.44 -6.26
C PHE A 40 -9.79 5.51 -6.32
N TYR A 41 -10.42 4.55 -7.01
CA TYR A 41 -11.87 4.56 -7.16
C TYR A 41 -12.59 4.34 -5.83
N ARG A 42 -12.06 3.47 -4.97
CA ARG A 42 -12.65 3.20 -3.65
C ARG A 42 -12.56 4.40 -2.74
N LEU A 43 -11.38 5.02 -2.63
CA LEU A 43 -11.18 6.24 -1.85
C LEU A 43 -12.09 7.37 -2.34
N THR A 44 -12.24 7.53 -3.66
CA THR A 44 -13.13 8.53 -4.26
C THR A 44 -14.60 8.31 -3.90
N GLU A 45 -15.06 7.06 -3.96
CA GLU A 45 -16.44 6.70 -3.58
C GLU A 45 -16.66 6.88 -2.07
N GLU A 46 -15.72 6.43 -1.25
CA GLU A 46 -15.77 6.48 0.21
C GLU A 46 -15.64 7.92 0.76
N ALA A 47 -14.92 8.80 0.07
CA ALA A 47 -14.83 10.23 0.38
C ALA A 47 -16.20 10.92 0.42
N ARG A 48 -17.20 10.39 -0.29
CA ARG A 48 -18.58 10.92 -0.28
C ARG A 48 -19.31 10.66 1.04
N MET A 49 -18.81 9.73 1.86
CA MET A 49 -19.35 9.46 3.19
C MET A 49 -18.90 10.50 4.23
N ALA A 50 -17.90 11.33 3.91
CA ALA A 50 -17.34 12.30 4.84
C ALA A 50 -18.41 13.28 5.38
N PRO A 51 -18.45 13.52 6.70
CA PRO A 51 -19.43 14.42 7.32
C PRO A 51 -19.12 15.90 7.07
N ASP A 52 -17.89 16.21 6.66
CA ASP A 52 -17.42 17.55 6.38
C ASP A 52 -16.47 17.61 5.18
N LEU A 53 -16.20 18.83 4.73
CA LEU A 53 -15.32 19.08 3.59
C LEU A 53 -13.86 18.66 3.87
N ARG A 54 -13.43 18.68 5.14
CA ARG A 54 -12.05 18.33 5.49
C ARG A 54 -11.80 16.85 5.23
N GLY A 55 -12.65 15.97 5.77
CA GLY A 55 -12.55 14.53 5.52
C GLY A 55 -12.63 14.18 4.04
N ARG A 56 -13.52 14.87 3.30
CA ARG A 56 -13.65 14.70 1.85
C ARG A 56 -12.38 15.09 1.09
N ILE A 57 -11.75 16.22 1.44
CA ILE A 57 -10.49 16.65 0.83
C ILE A 57 -9.37 15.67 1.17
N SER A 58 -9.25 15.24 2.43
CA SER A 58 -8.19 14.30 2.83
C SER A 58 -8.26 12.99 2.06
N MET A 59 -9.43 12.37 1.93
CA MET A 59 -9.61 11.14 1.15
C MET A 59 -9.41 11.37 -0.35
N ALA A 60 -9.79 12.54 -0.88
CA ALA A 60 -9.55 12.87 -2.28
C ALA A 60 -8.06 13.07 -2.59
N SER A 61 -7.30 13.64 -1.66
CA SER A 61 -5.83 13.74 -1.75
C SER A 61 -5.18 12.35 -1.74
N MET A 62 -5.65 11.45 -0.86
CA MET A 62 -5.20 10.05 -0.88
C MET A 62 -5.47 9.39 -2.22
N ALA A 63 -6.71 9.52 -2.73
CA ALA A 63 -7.06 8.96 -4.02
C ALA A 63 -6.11 9.47 -5.12
N ALA A 64 -5.85 10.78 -5.16
CA ALA A 64 -4.95 11.37 -6.16
C ALA A 64 -3.53 10.77 -6.10
N ALA A 65 -3.00 10.52 -4.89
CA ALA A 65 -1.70 9.86 -4.72
C ALA A 65 -1.67 8.46 -5.35
N GLU A 66 -2.74 7.66 -5.19
CA GLU A 66 -2.80 6.32 -5.80
C GLU A 66 -2.68 6.35 -7.33
N MET A 67 -3.20 7.40 -7.98
CA MET A 67 -3.03 7.50 -9.43
C MET A 67 -1.58 7.85 -9.81
N GLY A 68 -0.88 8.64 -9.00
CA GLY A 68 0.55 8.87 -9.16
C GLY A 68 1.37 7.59 -8.94
N HIS A 69 1.01 6.79 -7.92
CA HIS A 69 1.60 5.47 -7.67
C HIS A 69 1.41 4.52 -8.85
N TYR A 70 0.20 4.48 -9.43
CA TYR A 70 -0.08 3.72 -10.65
C TYR A 70 0.81 4.15 -11.83
N GLU A 71 0.99 5.45 -12.05
CA GLU A 71 1.83 5.97 -13.14
C GLU A 71 3.29 5.54 -12.99
N LEU A 72 3.84 5.59 -11.77
CA LEU A 72 5.19 5.08 -11.49
C LEU A 72 5.33 3.59 -11.81
N LEU A 73 4.35 2.78 -11.40
CA LEU A 73 4.35 1.34 -11.63
C LEU A 73 4.14 0.99 -13.11
N ARG A 74 3.29 1.74 -13.81
CA ARG A 74 3.11 1.63 -15.27
C ARG A 74 4.43 1.87 -15.98
N ASP A 75 5.12 2.96 -15.67
CA ASP A 75 6.38 3.31 -16.34
C ASP A 75 7.46 2.25 -16.06
N ALA A 76 7.51 1.72 -14.83
CA ALA A 76 8.39 0.63 -14.48
C ALA A 76 8.10 -0.66 -15.26
N LEU A 77 6.82 -1.02 -15.44
CA LEU A 77 6.41 -2.17 -16.26
C LEU A 77 6.74 -1.97 -17.74
N GLU A 78 6.47 -0.78 -18.30
CA GLU A 78 6.75 -0.45 -19.70
C GLU A 78 8.26 -0.49 -19.99
N SER A 79 9.09 0.02 -19.08
CA SER A 79 10.56 -0.03 -19.20
C SER A 79 11.11 -1.46 -19.28
N ARG A 80 10.35 -2.42 -18.73
CA ARG A 80 10.64 -3.85 -18.74
C ARG A 80 10.00 -4.59 -19.92
N GLY A 81 9.38 -3.86 -20.85
CA GLY A 81 8.74 -4.40 -22.06
C GLY A 81 7.42 -5.12 -21.80
N VAL A 82 6.75 -4.85 -20.68
CA VAL A 82 5.48 -5.49 -20.31
C VAL A 82 4.31 -4.75 -20.96
N ASP A 83 3.38 -5.50 -21.55
CA ASP A 83 2.06 -4.97 -21.93
C ASP A 83 1.20 -4.78 -20.67
N VAL A 84 1.11 -3.54 -20.21
CA VAL A 84 0.59 -3.20 -18.87
C VAL A 84 -0.85 -3.63 -18.69
N LEU A 85 -1.76 -3.18 -19.56
CA LEU A 85 -3.21 -3.35 -19.33
C LEU A 85 -3.63 -4.83 -19.21
N PRO A 86 -3.23 -5.76 -20.11
CA PRO A 86 -3.56 -7.17 -19.95
C PRO A 86 -2.87 -7.79 -18.73
N THR A 87 -1.67 -7.32 -18.38
CA THR A 87 -0.91 -7.88 -17.25
C THR A 87 -1.55 -7.52 -15.91
N ILE A 88 -1.88 -6.26 -15.69
CA ILE A 88 -2.51 -5.81 -14.43
C ILE A 88 -3.93 -6.36 -14.30
N SER A 89 -4.66 -6.54 -15.42
CA SER A 89 -6.04 -7.04 -15.43
C SER A 89 -6.17 -8.47 -14.90
N LYS A 90 -5.10 -9.26 -14.87
CA LYS A 90 -5.09 -10.61 -14.25
C LYS A 90 -5.49 -10.57 -12.77
N TYR A 91 -5.20 -9.47 -12.08
CA TYR A 91 -5.45 -9.30 -10.65
C TYR A 91 -6.85 -8.73 -10.33
N ALA A 92 -7.62 -8.37 -11.36
CA ALA A 92 -8.93 -7.73 -11.21
C ALA A 92 -9.88 -8.50 -10.30
N SER A 93 -10.08 -9.78 -10.58
CA SER A 93 -11.03 -10.60 -9.83
C SER A 93 -10.70 -10.68 -8.33
N ALA A 94 -9.42 -10.79 -7.99
CA ALA A 94 -8.97 -10.91 -6.60
C ALA A 94 -9.16 -9.59 -5.84
N LEU A 95 -8.65 -8.49 -6.39
CA LEU A 95 -8.68 -7.19 -5.73
C LEU A 95 -10.10 -6.60 -5.69
N ASP A 96 -10.88 -6.72 -6.77
CA ASP A 96 -12.29 -6.30 -6.75
C ASP A 96 -13.11 -7.10 -5.74
N SER A 97 -12.81 -8.40 -5.56
CA SER A 97 -13.48 -9.23 -4.57
C SER A 97 -13.13 -8.85 -3.15
N TYR A 98 -11.86 -8.58 -2.86
CA TYR A 98 -11.42 -8.05 -1.58
C TYR A 98 -12.16 -6.73 -1.24
N HIS A 99 -12.18 -5.77 -2.17
CA HIS A 99 -12.85 -4.49 -1.93
C HIS A 99 -14.36 -4.60 -1.81
N ARG A 100 -15.00 -5.51 -2.57
CA ARG A 100 -16.44 -5.79 -2.45
C ARG A 100 -16.78 -6.32 -1.05
N LEU A 101 -15.99 -7.25 -0.53
CA LEU A 101 -16.19 -7.85 0.80
C LEU A 101 -15.86 -6.89 1.95
N THR A 102 -15.14 -5.81 1.67
CA THR A 102 -14.75 -4.77 2.64
C THR A 102 -15.42 -3.43 2.34
N THR A 103 -16.62 -3.44 1.75
CA THR A 103 -17.35 -2.20 1.46
C THR A 103 -17.80 -1.56 2.78
N PRO A 104 -17.31 -0.36 3.14
CA PRO A 104 -17.76 0.30 4.36
C PRO A 104 -19.20 0.80 4.18
N SER A 105 -19.95 0.81 5.28
CA SER A 105 -21.33 1.32 5.33
C SER A 105 -21.45 2.63 6.10
N THR A 106 -20.36 3.07 6.74
CA THR A 106 -20.27 4.35 7.46
C THR A 106 -18.93 5.01 7.19
N TRP A 107 -18.87 6.31 7.40
CA TRP A 107 -17.63 7.08 7.31
C TRP A 107 -16.51 6.53 8.20
N LEU A 108 -16.82 6.17 9.46
CA LEU A 108 -15.79 5.65 10.37
C LEU A 108 -15.25 4.28 9.91
N GLU A 109 -16.08 3.44 9.28
CA GLU A 109 -15.60 2.21 8.66
C GLU A 109 -14.72 2.48 7.45
N ALA A 110 -15.05 3.48 6.63
CA ALA A 110 -14.21 3.90 5.51
C ALA A 110 -12.84 4.38 6.00
N LEU A 111 -12.81 5.17 7.07
CA LEU A 111 -11.55 5.59 7.70
C LEU A 111 -10.75 4.40 8.23
N VAL A 112 -11.36 3.49 8.99
CA VAL A 112 -10.67 2.30 9.51
C VAL A 112 -10.12 1.44 8.38
N LYS A 113 -10.91 1.18 7.34
CA LYS A 113 -10.45 0.46 6.15
C LYS A 113 -9.27 1.15 5.49
N THR A 114 -9.35 2.47 5.31
CA THR A 114 -8.29 3.28 4.70
C THR A 114 -6.99 3.17 5.50
N TYR A 115 -7.06 3.33 6.82
CA TYR A 115 -5.88 3.22 7.70
C TYR A 115 -5.28 1.81 7.70
N ILE A 116 -6.12 0.77 7.75
CA ILE A 116 -5.63 -0.62 7.71
C ILE A 116 -5.02 -0.94 6.35
N GLY A 117 -5.65 -0.51 5.25
CA GLY A 117 -5.16 -0.73 3.89
C GLY A 117 -3.79 -0.06 3.68
N ASP A 118 -3.69 1.22 4.05
CA ASP A 118 -2.46 2.01 3.96
C ASP A 118 -1.32 1.41 4.79
N ALA A 119 -1.59 1.07 6.07
CA ALA A 119 -0.59 0.45 6.94
C ALA A 119 -0.18 -0.95 6.47
N LEU A 120 -1.13 -1.77 6.00
CA LEU A 120 -0.83 -3.11 5.51
C LEU A 120 0.03 -3.06 4.23
N ALA A 121 -0.27 -2.14 3.32
CA ALA A 121 0.54 -1.92 2.13
C ALA A 121 1.95 -1.46 2.53
N ALA A 122 2.04 -0.50 3.46
CA ALA A 122 3.31 0.01 3.94
C ALA A 122 4.20 -1.07 4.57
N ASP A 123 3.64 -1.89 5.46
CA ASP A 123 4.35 -2.99 6.09
C ASP A 123 4.77 -4.05 5.05
N PHE A 124 3.87 -4.40 4.12
CA PHE A 124 4.18 -5.34 3.04
C PHE A 124 5.37 -4.86 2.20
N TYR A 125 5.37 -3.60 1.81
CA TYR A 125 6.43 -3.00 1.01
C TYR A 125 7.78 -2.95 1.73
N LEU A 126 7.78 -2.59 3.02
CA LEU A 126 8.99 -2.60 3.85
C LEU A 126 9.58 -4.01 3.95
N GLU A 127 8.73 -5.02 4.20
CA GLU A 127 9.16 -6.41 4.35
C GLU A 127 9.75 -6.99 3.04
N ILE A 128 9.19 -6.64 1.88
CA ILE A 128 9.71 -7.18 0.61
C ILE A 128 10.92 -6.41 0.07
N ALA A 129 11.07 -5.12 0.40
CA ALA A 129 12.09 -4.25 -0.19
C ALA A 129 13.52 -4.77 0.04
N ASP A 130 13.79 -5.38 1.19
CA ASP A 130 15.13 -5.89 1.53
C ASP A 130 15.51 -7.14 0.71
N GLY A 131 14.52 -7.87 0.20
CA GLY A 131 14.73 -9.04 -0.66
C GLY A 131 14.82 -8.72 -2.16
N LEU A 132 14.56 -7.48 -2.55
CA LEU A 132 14.51 -7.04 -3.95
C LEU A 132 15.86 -6.46 -4.41
N PRO A 133 16.17 -6.52 -5.73
CA PRO A 133 17.22 -5.71 -6.33
C PRO A 133 16.97 -4.23 -6.08
N ASP A 134 18.05 -3.44 -5.92
CA ASP A 134 17.96 -2.02 -5.53
C ASP A 134 17.04 -1.22 -6.47
N GLU A 135 17.16 -1.43 -7.80
CA GLU A 135 16.31 -0.77 -8.80
C GLU A 135 14.81 -1.08 -8.66
N VAL A 136 14.46 -2.29 -8.19
CA VAL A 136 13.07 -2.70 -7.98
C VAL A 136 12.58 -2.16 -6.63
N ALA A 137 13.42 -2.25 -5.61
CA ALA A 137 13.13 -1.73 -4.28
C ALA A 137 12.91 -0.21 -4.32
N ASP A 138 13.64 0.51 -5.16
CA ASP A 138 13.48 1.96 -5.33
C ASP A 138 12.13 2.34 -5.93
N VAL A 139 11.63 1.56 -6.92
CA VAL A 139 10.25 1.74 -7.44
C VAL A 139 9.24 1.50 -6.33
N VAL A 140 9.36 0.38 -5.59
CA VAL A 140 8.43 0.04 -4.49
C VAL A 140 8.43 1.13 -3.41
N ARG A 141 9.61 1.66 -3.03
CA ARG A 141 9.72 2.76 -2.05
C ARG A 141 9.18 4.08 -2.59
N ALA A 142 9.34 4.37 -3.88
CA ALA A 142 8.77 5.58 -4.48
C ALA A 142 7.24 5.56 -4.45
N THR A 143 6.64 4.40 -4.75
CA THR A 143 5.19 4.14 -4.61
C THR A 143 4.69 4.33 -3.17
N MET A 144 5.57 4.29 -2.15
CA MET A 144 5.18 4.50 -0.75
C MET A 144 5.25 5.94 -0.25
N SER A 145 5.95 6.83 -0.96
CA SER A 145 6.51 8.04 -0.35
C SER A 145 5.48 9.10 0.08
N GLU A 146 4.19 8.93 -0.25
CA GLU A 146 3.12 9.88 0.05
C GLU A 146 2.14 9.46 1.18
N THR A 147 2.42 8.37 1.90
CA THR A 147 1.53 7.77 2.94
C THR A 147 1.27 8.62 4.20
N GLY A 148 1.70 9.89 4.24
CA GLY A 148 1.35 10.83 5.33
C GLY A 148 -0.14 11.16 5.43
N HIS A 149 -0.94 10.73 4.45
CA HIS A 149 -2.35 11.08 4.35
C HIS A 149 -3.28 10.36 5.34
N SER A 150 -2.92 9.20 5.87
CA SER A 150 -3.82 8.44 6.77
C SER A 150 -3.77 8.90 8.23
N GLN A 151 -2.83 9.77 8.62
CA GLN A 151 -2.66 10.17 10.02
C GLN A 151 -3.88 10.88 10.63
N PHE A 152 -4.68 11.58 9.81
CA PHE A 152 -5.91 12.22 10.31
C PHE A 152 -6.96 11.18 10.76
N VAL A 153 -6.96 9.99 10.16
CA VAL A 153 -7.87 8.88 10.49
C VAL A 153 -7.78 8.54 11.97
N VAL A 154 -6.56 8.40 12.49
CA VAL A 154 -6.32 7.96 13.87
C VAL A 154 -6.98 8.90 14.87
N ALA A 155 -6.86 10.21 14.66
CA ALA A 155 -7.45 11.20 15.53
C ALA A 155 -8.98 11.12 15.53
N GLU A 156 -9.59 10.97 14.35
CA GLU A 156 -11.04 10.94 14.19
C GLU A 156 -11.66 9.65 14.74
N VAL A 157 -11.10 8.49 14.39
CA VAL A 157 -11.55 7.19 14.89
C VAL A 157 -11.38 7.11 16.41
N ARG A 158 -10.24 7.55 16.95
CA ARG A 158 -10.00 7.59 18.40
C ARG A 158 -11.06 8.44 19.10
N ALA A 159 -11.36 9.64 18.59
CA ALA A 159 -12.38 10.50 19.15
C ALA A 159 -13.76 9.81 19.17
N ALA A 160 -14.12 9.07 18.12
CA ALA A 160 -15.39 8.35 18.02
C ALA A 160 -15.49 7.19 19.03
N VAL A 161 -14.47 6.32 19.11
CA VAL A 161 -14.49 5.14 20.00
C VAL A 161 -14.35 5.48 21.49
N THR A 162 -13.71 6.62 21.80
CA THR A 162 -13.67 7.14 23.18
C THR A 162 -15.05 7.64 23.61
N LYS A 163 -15.80 8.29 22.72
CA LYS A 163 -17.12 8.87 23.02
C LYS A 163 -18.27 7.87 22.96
N SER A 164 -18.11 6.74 22.27
CA SER A 164 -19.20 5.78 22.05
C SER A 164 -18.74 4.32 22.17
N SER A 165 -19.29 3.59 23.14
CA SER A 165 -19.10 2.14 23.25
C SER A 165 -19.65 1.39 22.04
N LYS A 166 -20.75 1.86 21.45
CA LYS A 166 -21.32 1.31 20.21
C LYS A 166 -20.34 1.41 19.04
N GLN A 167 -19.69 2.56 18.86
CA GLN A 167 -18.68 2.71 17.79
C GLN A 167 -17.46 1.83 18.06
N ARG A 168 -17.03 1.74 19.33
CA ARG A 168 -15.91 0.86 19.72
C ARG A 168 -16.16 -0.63 19.47
N SER A 169 -17.40 -1.10 19.59
CA SER A 169 -17.73 -2.50 19.29
C SER A 169 -17.93 -2.77 17.80
N ARG A 170 -18.14 -1.72 17.00
CA ARG A 170 -18.42 -1.81 15.57
C ARG A 170 -17.15 -1.79 14.72
N LEU A 171 -16.22 -0.91 15.09
CA LEU A 171 -14.92 -0.72 14.45
C LEU A 171 -13.90 -1.70 15.02
#